data_AF-A0A067PG55-F1
#
_entry.id   AF-A0A067PG55-F1
#
_cell.length_a   1.000
_cell.length_b   1.000
_cell.length_c   1.000
_cell.angle_alpha   90.00
_cell.angle_beta   90.00
_cell.angle_gamma   90.00
#
_symmetry.space_group_name_H-M   'P 1'
#
loop_
_entity.id
_entity.type
_entity.pdbx_description
1 polymer ?
#
loop_
_entity_poly.entity_id
_entity_poly.type
_entity_poly.pdbx_seq_one_letter_code
_entity_poly.pdbx_strand_id
1 'polypeptide(L)' 'WRCLRCLSQPILYTGCCKDAHMENPLHRVEQWTGDFFAPSWLWQVGVQLHIGHGGRCCP' A
#
# COMPACT_ATOMS: atom_id res chain seq x y z
N TRP A 1 -3.64 7.48 4.28
CA TRP A 1 -3.32 6.82 3.00
C TRP A 1 -4.54 6.84 2.12
N ARG A 2 -4.40 7.16 0.84
CA ARG A 2 -5.50 7.09 -0.13
C ARG A 2 -5.06 6.18 -1.27
N CYS A 3 -5.88 5.20 -1.62
CA CYS A 3 -5.60 4.35 -2.77
C CYS A 3 -6.36 4.86 -4.00
N LEU A 4 -5.66 4.99 -5.13
CA LEU A 4 -6.22 5.48 -6.39
C LEU A 4 -6.89 4.37 -7.22
N ARG A 5 -6.74 3.12 -6.79
CA ARG A 5 -7.16 1.91 -7.54
C ARG A 5 -8.25 1.11 -6.83
N CYS A 6 -8.44 1.31 -5.52
CA CYS A 6 -9.54 0.70 -4.80
C CYS A 6 -10.88 1.34 -5.19
N LEU A 7 -11.93 0.53 -5.22
CA LEU A 7 -13.30 1.00 -5.24
C LEU A 7 -13.52 1.96 -4.06
N SER A 8 -14.29 3.03 -4.29
CA SER A 8 -14.56 4.14 -3.36
C SER A 8 -13.36 4.97 -2.85
N GLN A 9 -12.12 4.64 -3.25
CA GLN A 9 -10.90 5.37 -2.89
C GLN A 9 -10.82 5.77 -1.41
N PRO A 10 -10.94 4.82 -0.47
CA PRO A 10 -11.03 5.13 0.95
C PRO A 10 -9.75 5.78 1.48
N ILE A 11 -9.91 6.64 2.48
CA ILE A 11 -8.80 7.15 3.28
C ILE A 11 -8.58 6.20 4.45
N LEU A 12 -7.41 5.58 4.50
CA LEU A 12 -7.04 4.53 5.45
C LEU A 12 -5.88 4.98 6.34
N TYR A 13 -5.89 4.51 7.59
CA TYR A 13 -4.71 4.52 8.46
C TYR A 13 -3.66 3.53 7.96
N THR A 14 -2.41 3.65 8.44
CA THR A 14 -1.28 2.82 7.99
C THR A 14 -1.56 1.32 8.09
N GLY A 15 -2.10 0.84 9.21
CA GLY A 15 -2.45 -0.58 9.40
C GLY A 15 -3.53 -1.05 8.42
N CYS A 16 -4.65 -0.34 8.36
CA CYS A 16 -5.74 -0.67 7.43
C CYS A 16 -5.28 -0.62 5.96
N CYS A 17 -4.40 0.32 5.62
CA CYS A 17 -3.81 0.41 4.29
C CYS A 17 -2.97 -0.83 3.97
N LYS A 18 -2.14 -1.29 4.91
CA LYS A 18 -1.37 -2.53 4.75
C LYS A 18 -2.30 -3.72 4.50
N ASP A 19 -3.26 -3.92 5.40
CA ASP A 19 -4.14 -5.10 5.36
C ASP A 19 -4.97 -5.16 4.07
N ALA A 20 -5.51 -4.02 3.63
CA ALA A 20 -6.29 -3.93 2.40
C ALA A 20 -5.48 -4.19 1.11
N HIS A 21 -4.15 -4.06 1.16
CA HIS A 21 -3.29 -4.16 -0.03
C HIS A 21 -2.34 -5.35 -0.01
N MET A 22 -2.46 -6.28 0.95
CA MET A 22 -1.67 -7.52 0.96
C MET A 22 -1.90 -8.36 -0.32
N GLU A 23 -3.13 -8.40 -0.81
CA GLU A 23 -3.49 -9.12 -2.04
C GLU A 23 -3.39 -8.25 -3.30
N ASN A 24 -3.21 -6.93 -3.13
CA ASN A 24 -3.14 -5.97 -4.23
C ASN A 24 -1.89 -5.06 -4.12
N PRO A 25 -0.67 -5.65 -4.09
CA PRO A 25 0.58 -4.93 -3.76
C PRO A 25 1.04 -3.93 -4.84
N LEU A 26 0.37 -3.90 -5.99
CA LEU A 26 0.70 -3.03 -7.13
C LEU A 26 -0.22 -1.80 -7.25
N HIS A 27 -1.16 -1.62 -6.31
CA HIS A 27 -2.01 -0.43 -6.28
C HIS A 27 -1.21 0.83 -5.97
N ARG A 28 -1.54 1.93 -6.66
CA ARG A 28 -0.94 3.23 -6.37
C ARG A 28 -1.63 3.88 -5.19
N VAL A 29 -0.83 4.36 -4.25
CA VAL A 29 -1.29 5.06 -3.06
C VAL A 29 -0.69 6.45 -2.97
N GLU A 30 -1.35 7.29 -2.18
CA GLU A 30 -0.87 8.60 -1.80
C GLU A 30 -0.88 8.73 -0.28
N GLN A 31 0.08 9.50 0.22
CA GLN A 31 0.19 9.86 1.63
C GLN A 31 -0.25 11.32 1.83
N TRP A 32 -1.04 11.57 2.88
CA TRP A 32 -1.38 12.92 3.28
C TRP A 32 -0.15 13.58 3.91
N THR A 33 0.27 14.73 3.38
CA THR A 33 1.45 15.46 3.85
C THR A 33 1.12 16.47 4.97
N GLY A 34 -0.15 16.77 5.18
CA GLY A 34 -0.60 17.93 5.96
C GLY A 34 -1.37 18.94 5.11
N ASP A 35 -1.03 19.03 3.82
CA ASP A 35 -1.62 19.99 2.87
C ASP A 35 -2.21 19.33 1.63
N PHE A 36 -1.55 18.29 1.11
CA PHE A 36 -1.99 17.57 -0.10
C PHE A 36 -1.67 16.08 -0.03
N PHE A 37 -2.25 15.32 -0.95
CA PHE A 37 -1.93 13.91 -1.14
C PHE A 37 -0.75 13.79 -2.12
N ALA A 38 0.40 13.35 -1.61
CA ALA A 38 1.58 13.13 -2.43
C ALA A 38 1.66 11.66 -2.88
N PRO A 39 2.12 11.37 -4.12
CA PRO A 39 2.39 10.02 -4.57
C PRO A 39 3.32 9.28 -3.61
N SER A 40 2.98 8.02 -3.29
CA SER A 40 3.69 7.21 -2.31
C SER A 40 3.60 5.73 -2.69
N TRP A 41 4.25 4.87 -1.90
CA TRP A 41 4.39 3.45 -2.20
C TRP A 41 3.97 2.57 -1.03
N LEU A 42 3.37 1.44 -1.34
CA LEU A 42 2.85 0.49 -0.35
C LEU A 42 3.94 -0.12 0.56
N TRP A 43 5.22 -0.13 0.14
CA TRP A 43 6.31 -0.57 1.00
C TRP A 43 6.46 0.31 2.26
N GLN A 44 6.06 1.59 2.18
CA GLN A 44 6.10 2.51 3.31
C GLN A 44 5.06 2.18 4.40
N VAL A 45 4.01 1.42 4.05
CA VAL A 45 3.05 0.86 5.02
C VAL A 45 3.35 -0.59 5.39
N GLY A 46 4.46 -1.15 4.89
CA GLY A 46 4.91 -2.51 5.20
C GLY A 46 4.31 -3.60 4.31
N VAL A 47 3.77 -3.26 3.13
CA VAL A 47 3.44 -4.26 2.10
C VAL A 47 4.71 -4.62 1.34
N GLN A 48 5.01 -5.91 1.23
CA GLN A 48 6.19 -6.41 0.56
C GLN A 48 5.79 -7.41 -0.53
N LEU A 49 6.48 -7.35 -1.67
CA LEU A 49 6.31 -8.29 -2.76
C LEU A 49 7.55 -9.20 -2.82
N HIS A 50 7.34 -10.50 -2.59
CA HIS A 50 8.39 -11.50 -2.70
C HIS A 50 8.28 -12.20 -4.05
N ILE A 51 9.27 -11.97 -4.92
CA ILE A 51 9.26 -12.44 -6.32
C ILE A 51 9.92 -13.83 -6.44
N GLY A 52 10.72 -14.22 -5.44
CA GLY A 52 11.35 -15.54 -5.33
C GLY A 52 10.68 -16.44 -4.28
N HIS A 53 11.24 -17.63 -4.09
CA HIS A 53 10.85 -18.57 -3.01
C HIS A 53 9.34 -18.88 -2.90
N GLY A 54 8.63 -18.85 -4.03
CA GLY A 54 7.18 -19.07 -4.06
C GLY A 54 6.40 -18.02 -3.26
N GLY A 55 6.87 -16.78 -3.21
CA GLY A 55 6.22 -15.70 -2.47
C GLY A 55 6.63 -15.58 -1.00
N ARG A 56 7.62 -16.36 -0.54
CA ARG A 56 8.15 -16.29 0.83
C ARG A 56 9.28 -15.26 0.94
N CYS A 57 9.51 -14.75 2.15
CA CYS A 57 10.67 -13.93 2.46
C CYS A 57 11.98 -14.66 2.12
N CYS A 58 12.98 -13.91 1.65
CA CYS A 58 14.34 -14.43 1.52
C CYS A 58 14.93 -14.76 2.91
N PRO A 59 15.70 -15.85 3.05
CA PRO A 59 16.45 -16.18 4.27
C PRO A 59 17.52 -15.15 4.61
#